data_AF-A0A9P7F8W7-F1
#
_entry.id   AF-A0A9P7F8W7-F1
#
_cell.length_a   1.000
_cell.length_b   1.000
_cell.length_c   1.000
_cell.angle_alpha   90.00
_cell.angle_beta   90.00
_cell.angle_gamma   90.00
#
_symmetry.space_group_name_H-M   'P 1'
#
loop_
_entity.id
_entity.type
_entity.pdbx_description
1 polymer ?
#
loop_
_entity_poly.entity_id
_entity_poly.type
_entity_poly.pdbx_seq_one_letter_code
_entity_poly.pdbx_strand_id
1 'polypeptide(L)'
;MNLHRNTQESNLKMMMNMLRDKSKNIQFEAFHVFKVFVANPKKPPQIETILRRNKEKLLTFLRSFHNDKEDEQFSDEKQFLIVQIQNL
;
A
#
# COMPACT_ATOMS: atom_id res chain seq x y z
N MET A 1 -26.70 2.21 -0.76
CA MET A 1 -25.53 1.35 -1.09
C MET A 1 -24.25 2.12 -1.50
N ASN A 2 -24.21 3.46 -1.53
CA ASN A 2 -23.04 4.23 -2.00
C ASN A 2 -22.05 4.70 -0.92
N LEU A 3 -22.44 4.67 0.36
CA LEU A 3 -21.58 5.16 1.46
C LEU A 3 -20.34 4.26 1.67
N HIS A 4 -20.51 2.94 1.65
CA HIS A 4 -19.45 1.98 1.98
C HIS A 4 -18.34 1.87 0.91
N ARG A 5 -18.63 2.27 -0.34
CA ARG A 5 -17.63 2.31 -1.43
C ARG A 5 -16.68 3.49 -1.25
N ASN A 6 -17.22 4.68 -0.95
CA ASN A 6 -16.45 5.90 -0.76
C ASN A 6 -15.50 5.80 0.44
N THR A 7 -15.92 5.10 1.51
CA THR A 7 -15.08 4.87 2.69
C THR A 7 -13.83 4.06 2.37
N GLN A 8 -13.93 2.97 1.60
CA GLN A 8 -12.76 2.13 1.31
C GLN A 8 -11.72 2.85 0.43
N GLU A 9 -12.17 3.63 -0.56
CA GLU A 9 -11.25 4.46 -1.36
C GLU A 9 -10.57 5.53 -0.50
N SER A 10 -11.34 6.19 0.37
CA SER A 10 -10.83 7.23 1.26
C SER A 10 -9.80 6.65 2.23
N ASN A 11 -10.07 5.45 2.77
CA ASN A 11 -9.14 4.74 3.65
C ASN A 11 -7.85 4.37 2.93
N LEU A 12 -7.92 3.82 1.70
CA LEU A 12 -6.72 3.53 0.92
C LEU A 12 -5.90 4.80 0.67
N LYS A 13 -6.55 5.88 0.22
CA LYS A 13 -5.88 7.17 -0.02
C LYS A 13 -5.25 7.72 1.25
N MET A 14 -5.94 7.61 2.39
CA MET A 14 -5.40 8.01 3.69
C MET A 14 -4.14 7.21 4.03
N MET A 15 -4.17 5.88 3.90
CA MET A 15 -2.98 5.05 4.17
C MET A 15 -1.83 5.39 3.22
N MET A 16 -2.11 5.60 1.93
CA MET A 16 -1.08 6.03 0.96
C MET A 16 -0.44 7.38 1.32
N ASN A 17 -1.18 8.29 1.95
CA ASN A 17 -0.62 9.54 2.46
C ASN A 17 0.22 9.30 3.72
N MET A 18 -0.26 8.45 4.63
CA MET A 18 0.44 8.14 5.90
C MET A 18 1.75 7.37 5.68
N LEU A 19 1.90 6.65 4.57
CA LEU A 19 3.19 6.08 4.14
C LEU A 19 4.30 7.16 3.99
N ARG A 20 3.92 8.42 3.79
CA ARG A 20 4.86 9.56 3.62
C ARG A 20 4.94 10.44 4.86
N ASP A 21 4.38 10.02 5.99
CA ASP A 21 4.42 10.78 7.24
C ASP A 21 5.87 10.97 7.73
N LYS A 22 6.12 11.94 8.61
CA LYS A 22 7.48 12.16 9.18
C LYS A 22 7.86 11.10 10.21
N SER A 23 6.88 10.50 10.87
CA SER A 23 7.08 9.49 11.91
C SER A 23 7.25 8.10 11.30
N LYS A 24 8.41 7.45 11.54
CA LYS A 24 8.65 6.07 11.10
C LYS A 24 7.58 5.10 11.63
N ASN A 25 7.08 5.29 12.85
CA ASN A 25 6.05 4.43 13.42
C ASN A 25 4.72 4.56 12.66
N ILE A 26 4.32 5.78 12.28
CA ILE A 26 3.11 5.99 11.47
C ILE A 26 3.28 5.35 10.09
N GLN A 27 4.47 5.49 9.49
CA GLN A 27 4.78 4.85 8.21
C GLN A 27 4.62 3.32 8.28
N PHE A 28 5.09 2.67 9.36
CA PHE A 28 4.95 1.22 9.53
C PHE A 28 3.51 0.77 9.74
N GLU A 29 2.76 1.44 10.61
CA GLU A 29 1.34 1.11 10.81
C GLU A 29 0.54 1.30 9.51
N ALA A 30 0.81 2.39 8.78
CA ALA A 30 0.22 2.63 7.47
C ALA A 30 0.61 1.54 6.45
N PHE A 31 1.85 1.06 6.48
CA PHE A 31 2.31 -0.03 5.65
C PHE A 31 1.55 -1.33 5.94
N HIS A 32 1.36 -1.69 7.21
CA HIS A 32 0.61 -2.89 7.58
C HIS A 32 -0.84 -2.83 7.11
N VAL A 33 -1.51 -1.69 7.22
CA VAL A 33 -2.87 -1.52 6.71
C VAL A 33 -2.91 -1.48 5.18
N PHE A 34 -1.97 -0.77 4.53
CA PHE A 34 -1.85 -0.72 3.07
C PHE A 34 -1.64 -2.12 2.47
N LYS A 35 -0.83 -2.96 3.14
CA LYS A 35 -0.60 -4.36 2.75
C LYS A 35 -1.90 -5.13 2.60
N VAL A 36 -2.87 -4.95 3.50
CA VAL A 36 -4.18 -5.63 3.45
C VAL A 36 -4.96 -5.28 2.19
N PHE A 37 -4.92 -4.02 1.74
CA PHE A 37 -5.58 -3.60 0.49
C PHE A 37 -4.96 -4.28 -0.73
N VAL A 38 -3.63 -4.38 -0.78
CA VAL A 38 -2.90 -4.96 -1.92
C VAL A 38 -2.92 -6.49 -1.90
N ALA A 39 -2.90 -7.11 -0.73
CA ALA A 39 -2.92 -8.57 -0.59
C ALA A 39 -4.30 -9.20 -0.85
N ASN A 40 -5.38 -8.41 -0.83
CA ASN A 40 -6.73 -8.94 -1.05
C ASN A 40 -6.86 -9.56 -2.46
N PRO A 41 -7.09 -10.88 -2.63
CA PRO A 41 -7.24 -11.48 -3.95
C PRO A 41 -8.56 -11.07 -4.64
N LYS A 42 -9.54 -10.58 -3.89
CA LYS A 42 -10.83 -10.08 -4.36
C LYS A 42 -10.92 -8.57 -4.12
N LYS A 43 -9.94 -7.82 -4.60
CA LYS A 43 -9.95 -6.34 -4.52
C LYS A 43 -11.23 -5.80 -5.15
N PRO A 44 -11.93 -4.85 -4.50
CA PRO A 44 -12.98 -4.10 -5.16
C PRO A 44 -12.44 -3.36 -6.40
N PRO A 45 -13.18 -3.29 -7.52
CA PRO A 45 -12.70 -2.65 -8.75
C PRO A 45 -12.18 -1.21 -8.56
N GLN A 46 -12.80 -0.43 -7.67
CA GLN A 46 -12.34 0.93 -7.39
C GLN A 46 -10.96 0.98 -6.70
N ILE A 47 -10.65 0.01 -5.83
CA ILE A 47 -9.35 -0.10 -5.16
C ILE A 47 -8.28 -0.46 -6.18
N GLU A 48 -8.57 -1.45 -7.02
CA GLU A 48 -7.68 -1.86 -8.10
C GLU A 48 -7.41 -0.70 -9.08
N THR A 49 -8.44 0.07 -9.43
CA THR A 49 -8.32 1.26 -10.29
C THR A 49 -7.36 2.30 -9.70
N ILE A 50 -7.47 2.58 -8.39
CA ILE A 50 -6.55 3.51 -7.70
C ILE A 50 -5.12 2.98 -7.73
N LEU A 51 -4.91 1.70 -7.44
CA LEU A 51 -3.58 1.08 -7.44
C LEU A 51 -2.95 1.09 -8.84
N ARG A 52 -3.71 0.72 -9.89
CA ARG A 52 -3.27 0.78 -11.29
C ARG A 52 -2.85 2.19 -11.71
N ARG A 53 -3.66 3.20 -11.36
CA ARG A 53 -3.40 4.61 -11.70
C ARG A 53 -2.14 5.16 -11.02
N ASN A 54 -1.73 4.59 -9.88
CA ASN A 54 -0.55 5.02 -9.12
C ASN A 54 0.62 4.02 -9.20
N LYS A 55 0.53 2.99 -10.04
CA LYS A 55 1.43 1.83 -10.07
C LYS A 55 2.91 2.21 -10.09
N GLU A 56 3.33 3.04 -11.04
CA GLU A 56 4.74 3.43 -11.19
C GLU A 56 5.29 4.18 -9.97
N LYS A 57 4.49 5.10 -9.42
CA LYS A 57 4.86 5.87 -8.23
C LYS A 57 4.94 4.98 -6.99
N LEU A 58 4.01 4.04 -6.84
CA LEU A 58 4.01 3.06 -5.75
C LEU A 58 5.24 2.15 -5.81
N LEU A 59 5.56 1.61 -6.98
CA LEU A 59 6.74 0.76 -7.15
C LEU A 59 8.04 1.52 -6.85
N THR A 60 8.16 2.74 -7.35
CA THR A 60 9.32 3.61 -7.08
C THR A 60 9.45 3.88 -5.58
N PHE A 61 8.34 4.24 -4.93
CA PHE A 61 8.31 4.51 -3.49
C PHE A 61 8.72 3.26 -2.69
N LEU A 62 8.06 2.12 -2.91
CA LEU A 62 8.29 0.89 -2.14
C LEU A 62 9.72 0.37 -2.26
N ARG A 63 10.39 0.52 -3.41
CA ARG A 63 11.80 0.11 -3.59
C ARG A 63 12.77 0.90 -2.72
N SER A 64 12.40 2.10 -2.29
CA SER A 64 13.20 2.97 -1.42
C SER A 64 12.71 3.00 0.03
N PHE A 65 11.57 2.38 0.32
CA PHE A 65 10.90 2.49 1.61
C PHE A 65 11.61 1.61 2.66
N HIS A 66 12.16 2.27 3.69
CA HIS A 66 12.84 1.65 4.83
C HIS A 66 13.86 0.57 4.44
N ASN A 67 14.77 0.88 3.50
CA ASN A 67 15.87 -0.02 3.14
C ASN A 67 16.96 -0.12 4.22
N ASP A 68 16.93 0.78 5.21
CA ASP A 68 17.79 0.78 6.40
C ASP A 68 17.37 -0.26 7.44
N LYS A 69 16.25 -0.97 7.23
CA LYS A 69 15.71 -1.92 8.20
C LYS A 69 16.26 -3.33 7.96
N GLU A 70 17.05 -3.85 8.90
CA GLU A 70 17.55 -5.24 8.91
C GLU A 70 16.50 -6.25 9.41
N ASP A 71 15.25 -6.08 8.97
CA ASP A 71 14.12 -6.94 9.33
C ASP A 71 13.72 -7.75 8.08
N GLU A 72 14.07 -9.04 8.10
CA GLU A 72 13.83 -9.96 6.99
C GLU A 72 12.34 -10.09 6.67
N GLN A 73 11.49 -10.21 7.70
CA GLN A 73 10.04 -10.30 7.53
C GLN A 73 9.49 -9.06 6.83
N PHE A 74 9.92 -7.87 7.25
CA PHE A 74 9.49 -6.63 6.59
C PHE A 74 9.96 -6.57 5.13
N SER A 75 11.20 -7.02 4.87
CA SER A 75 11.76 -7.06 3.51
C SER A 75 10.97 -7.97 2.59
N ASP A 76 10.57 -9.15 3.06
CA ASP A 76 9.73 -10.10 2.33
C ASP A 76 8.33 -9.54 2.07
N GLU A 77 7.71 -8.93 3.08
CA GLU A 77 6.39 -8.31 2.92
C GLU A 77 6.44 -7.17 1.89
N LYS A 78 7.48 -6.34 1.93
CA LYS A 78 7.68 -5.26 0.96
C LYS A 78 7.87 -5.81 -0.45
N GLN A 79 8.68 -6.86 -0.60
CA GLN A 79 8.92 -7.50 -1.89
C GLN A 79 7.65 -8.14 -2.44
N PHE A 80 6.85 -8.79 -1.59
CA PHE A 80 5.54 -9.32 -1.96
C PHE A 80 4.63 -8.21 -2.51
N LEU A 81 4.56 -7.05 -1.84
CA LEU A 81 3.75 -5.92 -2.31
C LEU A 81 4.22 -5.37 -3.66
N ILE A 82 5.54 -5.26 -3.86
CA ILE A 82 6.11 -4.84 -5.15
C ILE A 82 5.66 -5.77 -6.27
N VAL A 83 5.78 -7.09 -6.06
CA VAL A 83 5.36 -8.10 -7.06
C VAL A 83 3.86 -8.01 -7.33
N GLN A 84 3.02 -7.91 -6.29
CA GLN A 84 1.58 -7.79 -6.46
C GLN A 84 1.20 -6.53 -7.27
N ILE A 85 1.79 -5.38 -6.95
CA ILE A 85 1.52 -4.13 -7.67
C ILE A 85 2.05 -4.18 -9.11
N GLN A 86 3.19 -4.83 -9.33
CA GLN A 86 3.74 -5.04 -10.68
C GLN A 86 2.83 -5.91 -11.55
N ASN A 87 2.11 -6.86 -10.94
CA ASN A 87 1.19 -7.78 -11.60
C ASN A 87 -0.27 -7.28 -11.67
N LEU A 88 -0.57 -6.08 -11.17
CA LEU A 88 -1.81 -5.37 -11.51
C LEU A 88 -1.77 -5.03 -12.99
#